data_AF-A0A9D6WTF2-F1
#
_entry.id   AF-A0A9D6WTF2-F1
#
_cell.length_a   1.000
_cell.length_b   1.000
_cell.length_c   1.000
_cell.angle_alpha   90.00
_cell.angle_beta   90.00
_cell.angle_gamma   90.00
#
_symmetry.space_group_name_H-M   'P 1'
#
loop_
_entity.id
_entity.type
_entity.pdbx_description
1 polymer ?
#
loop_
_entity_poly.entity_id
_entity_poly.type
_entity_poly.pdbx_seq_one_letter_code
_entity_poly.pdbx_strand_id
1 'polypeptide(L)'
;MKNTVDSMRHWFTRLLERTEAKFSVLVALTLTLALTYGGGLWLHLLHQANGATELNQPPPVIHWLRDSTLMLPLVLVSVFTALVFAQWLLVRFGPATPLILESIVVVASVALITSVVLAWASPIHDSLFRAQHPARHHQGDAKVLLALQQDDEAETSFALQHDDAETSFALQHDDEEMLTVPHILYDGSLALVGNLVLSSILFALFRGRLWGRRAARRIRVVKPALPARMSRG
;
A
#
# COMPACT_ATOMS: atom_id res chain seq x y z
N MET A 1 -2.56 -16.11 32.32
CA MET A 1 -2.35 -15.98 30.85
C MET A 1 -3.46 -16.62 30.01
N LYS A 2 -4.04 -17.79 30.37
CA LYS A 2 -5.16 -18.40 29.60
C LYS A 2 -6.35 -17.46 29.35
N ASN A 3 -6.75 -16.68 30.35
CA ASN A 3 -7.90 -15.76 30.25
C ASN A 3 -7.72 -14.65 29.18
N THR A 4 -6.47 -14.24 28.87
CA THR A 4 -6.19 -13.17 27.89
C THR A 4 -6.36 -13.68 26.45
N VAL A 5 -5.88 -14.90 26.16
CA VAL A 5 -5.96 -15.49 24.83
C VAL A 5 -7.41 -15.83 24.46
N ASP A 6 -8.18 -16.40 25.39
CA ASP A 6 -9.60 -16.68 25.17
C ASP A 6 -10.42 -15.39 24.98
N SER A 7 -10.08 -14.33 25.72
CA SER A 7 -10.69 -13.01 25.55
C SER A 7 -10.39 -12.42 24.16
N MET A 8 -9.14 -12.49 23.71
CA MET A 8 -8.74 -12.03 22.36
C MET A 8 -9.43 -12.84 21.25
N ARG A 9 -9.52 -14.17 21.39
CA ARG A 9 -10.18 -15.03 20.41
C ARG A 9 -11.66 -14.71 20.29
N HIS A 10 -12.37 -14.60 21.42
CA HIS A 10 -13.80 -14.25 21.43
C HIS A 10 -14.08 -12.84 20.91
N TRP A 11 -13.16 -11.91 21.19
CA TRP A 11 -13.23 -10.58 20.64
C TRP A 11 -13.04 -10.58 19.11
N PHE A 12 -12.10 -11.39 18.61
CA PHE A 12 -11.82 -11.50 17.18
C PHE A 12 -12.97 -12.16 16.40
N THR A 13 -13.57 -13.23 16.92
CA THR A 13 -14.74 -13.86 16.28
C THR A 13 -15.92 -12.90 16.20
N ARG A 14 -16.22 -12.17 17.28
CA ARG A 14 -17.26 -11.12 17.28
C ARG A 14 -16.94 -9.99 16.31
N LEU A 15 -15.66 -9.65 16.13
CA LEU A 15 -15.24 -8.65 15.17
C LEU A 15 -15.51 -9.15 13.74
N LEU A 16 -15.16 -10.40 13.44
CA LEU A 16 -15.40 -11.05 12.15
C LEU A 16 -16.89 -11.15 11.82
N GLU A 17 -17.72 -11.59 12.75
CA GLU A 17 -19.18 -11.64 12.58
C GLU A 17 -19.75 -10.24 12.27
N ARG A 18 -19.20 -9.20 12.90
CA ARG A 18 -19.60 -7.81 12.64
C ARG A 18 -19.04 -7.27 11.33
N THR A 19 -17.86 -7.70 10.87
CA THR A 19 -17.30 -7.30 9.57
C THR A 19 -18.07 -7.93 8.43
N GLU A 20 -18.42 -9.22 8.52
CA GLU A 20 -19.29 -9.88 7.54
C GLU A 20 -20.66 -9.22 7.49
N ALA A 21 -21.15 -8.77 8.65
CA ALA A 21 -22.33 -7.93 8.67
C ALA A 21 -22.04 -6.64 7.90
N LYS A 22 -21.04 -5.82 8.23
CA LYS A 22 -20.92 -4.46 7.68
C LYS A 22 -20.42 -4.35 6.23
N PHE A 23 -19.35 -5.04 5.87
CA PHE A 23 -18.75 -4.96 4.54
C PHE A 23 -19.15 -6.17 3.71
N SER A 24 -19.71 -5.92 2.52
CA SER A 24 -19.98 -7.01 1.59
C SER A 24 -18.65 -7.53 1.03
N VAL A 25 -18.53 -8.85 0.91
CA VAL A 25 -17.43 -9.51 0.19
C VAL A 25 -17.21 -8.88 -1.20
N LEU A 26 -18.29 -8.46 -1.87
CA LEU A 26 -18.21 -7.75 -3.15
C LEU A 26 -17.45 -6.42 -3.05
N VAL A 27 -17.57 -5.67 -1.95
CA VAL A 27 -16.82 -4.41 -1.75
C VAL A 27 -15.34 -4.72 -1.61
N ALA A 28 -15.00 -5.71 -0.78
CA ALA A 28 -13.61 -6.11 -0.60
C ALA A 28 -12.99 -6.56 -1.93
N LEU A 29 -13.66 -7.44 -2.68
CA LEU A 29 -13.20 -7.89 -3.99
C LEU A 29 -13.08 -6.74 -5.00
N THR A 30 -14.04 -5.81 -5.02
CA THR A 30 -13.98 -4.66 -5.93
C THR A 30 -12.82 -3.74 -5.60
N LEU A 31 -12.60 -3.43 -4.32
CA LEU A 31 -11.45 -2.64 -3.86
C LEU A 31 -10.14 -3.35 -4.21
N THR A 32 -10.04 -4.65 -3.94
CA THR A 32 -8.86 -5.44 -4.30
C THR A 32 -8.56 -5.33 -5.79
N LEU A 33 -9.53 -5.63 -6.67
CA LEU A 33 -9.31 -5.57 -8.11
C LEU A 33 -8.90 -4.18 -8.57
N ALA A 34 -9.59 -3.15 -8.11
CA ALA A 34 -9.29 -1.78 -8.52
C ALA A 34 -7.93 -1.29 -8.01
N LEU A 35 -7.54 -1.60 -6.78
CA LEU A 35 -6.25 -1.20 -6.23
C LEU A 35 -5.10 -2.00 -6.86
N THR A 36 -5.28 -3.30 -7.07
CA THR A 36 -4.29 -4.15 -7.73
C THR A 36 -4.04 -3.70 -9.17
N TYR A 37 -5.09 -3.62 -10.00
CA TYR A 37 -4.91 -3.31 -11.41
C TYR A 37 -4.80 -1.80 -11.68
N GLY A 38 -5.64 -0.99 -11.04
CA GLY A 38 -5.59 0.47 -11.19
C GLY A 38 -4.39 1.10 -10.51
N GLY A 39 -4.06 0.67 -9.29
CA GLY A 39 -2.85 1.10 -8.59
C GLY A 39 -1.57 0.58 -9.25
N GLY A 40 -1.57 -0.68 -9.71
CA GLY A 40 -0.47 -1.23 -10.50
C GLY A 40 -0.24 -0.48 -11.81
N LEU A 41 -1.32 -0.09 -12.51
CA LEU A 41 -1.21 0.70 -13.76
C LEU A 41 -0.62 2.09 -13.48
N TRP A 42 -1.10 2.73 -12.42
CA TRP A 42 -0.59 4.03 -11.98
C TRP A 42 0.91 4.00 -11.70
N LEU A 43 1.38 3.04 -10.90
CA LEU A 43 2.80 2.89 -10.59
C LEU A 43 3.62 2.56 -11.84
N HIS A 44 3.13 1.64 -12.68
CA HIS A 44 3.81 1.26 -13.93
C HIS A 44 4.02 2.47 -14.86
N LEU A 45 2.99 3.31 -15.05
CA LEU A 45 3.11 4.51 -15.89
C LEU A 45 4.08 5.54 -15.28
N LEU A 46 4.12 5.67 -13.95
CA LEU A 46 5.06 6.56 -13.28
C LEU A 46 6.51 6.06 -13.41
N HIS A 47 6.75 4.76 -13.26
CA HIS A 47 8.08 4.18 -13.47
C HIS A 47 8.53 4.34 -14.92
N GLN A 48 7.65 4.13 -15.89
CA GLN A 48 7.95 4.41 -17.31
C GLN A 48 8.26 5.89 -17.56
N ALA A 49 7.48 6.81 -16.98
CA ALA A 49 7.73 8.25 -17.10
C ALA A 49 9.07 8.66 -16.49
N ASN A 50 9.56 7.93 -15.48
CA ASN A 50 10.87 8.11 -14.87
C ASN A 50 12.01 7.37 -15.61
N GLY A 51 11.72 6.73 -16.74
CA GLY A 51 12.72 6.03 -17.56
C GLY A 51 13.18 4.69 -16.99
N ALA A 52 12.42 4.06 -16.10
CA ALA A 52 12.73 2.73 -15.60
C ALA A 52 12.62 1.69 -16.73
N THR A 53 13.61 0.82 -16.86
CA THR A 53 13.64 -0.26 -17.86
C THR A 53 14.08 -1.56 -17.21
N GLU A 54 13.41 -2.66 -17.55
CA GLU A 54 13.82 -4.01 -17.13
C GLU A 54 14.58 -4.72 -18.25
N LEU A 55 15.52 -5.59 -17.87
CA LEU A 55 16.16 -6.49 -18.83
C LEU A 55 15.12 -7.46 -19.41
N ASN A 56 15.03 -7.55 -20.74
CA ASN A 56 14.02 -8.35 -21.44
C ASN A 56 12.57 -7.96 -21.10
N GLN A 57 12.31 -6.67 -20.88
CA GLN A 57 10.98 -6.20 -20.53
C GLN A 57 9.91 -6.65 -21.56
N PRO A 58 8.80 -7.27 -21.10
CA PRO A 58 7.69 -7.58 -22.00
C PRO A 58 7.01 -6.30 -22.49
N PRO A 59 6.14 -6.39 -23.52
CA PRO A 59 5.32 -5.26 -23.95
C PRO A 59 4.59 -4.62 -22.75
N PRO A 60 4.46 -3.27 -22.69
CA PRO A 60 3.98 -2.54 -21.51
C PRO A 60 2.71 -3.10 -20.87
N VAL A 61 1.71 -3.45 -21.67
CA VAL A 61 0.44 -4.00 -21.18
C VAL A 61 0.62 -5.36 -20.50
N ILE A 62 1.47 -6.23 -21.07
CA ILE A 62 1.75 -7.55 -20.52
C ILE A 62 2.55 -7.41 -19.22
N HIS A 63 3.51 -6.49 -19.20
CA HIS A 63 4.30 -6.16 -18.01
C HIS A 63 3.37 -5.75 -16.85
N TRP A 64 2.53 -4.74 -17.07
CA TRP A 64 1.57 -4.27 -16.07
C TRP A 64 0.62 -5.38 -15.56
N LEU A 65 0.06 -6.18 -16.47
CA LEU A 65 -0.86 -7.26 -16.11
C LEU A 65 -0.18 -8.35 -15.28
N ARG A 66 1.05 -8.74 -15.64
CA ARG A 66 1.86 -9.72 -14.90
C ARG A 66 2.02 -9.26 -13.45
N ASP A 67 2.54 -8.05 -13.26
CA ASP A 67 2.91 -7.56 -11.93
C ASP A 67 1.67 -7.32 -11.06
N SER A 68 0.61 -6.76 -11.64
CA SER A 68 -0.67 -6.60 -10.96
C SER A 68 -1.22 -7.96 -10.52
N THR A 69 -1.17 -8.98 -11.39
CA THR A 69 -1.67 -10.32 -11.06
C THR A 69 -0.88 -10.96 -9.91
N LEU A 70 0.44 -10.79 -9.89
CA LEU A 70 1.30 -11.29 -8.80
C LEU A 70 1.01 -10.59 -7.47
N MET A 71 0.58 -9.32 -7.49
CA MET A 71 0.22 -8.55 -6.29
C MET A 71 -1.17 -8.86 -5.73
N LEU A 72 -2.04 -9.49 -6.51
CA LEU A 72 -3.44 -9.75 -6.13
C LEU A 72 -3.64 -10.42 -4.76
N PRO A 73 -2.94 -11.53 -4.40
CA PRO A 73 -3.12 -12.14 -3.09
C PRO A 73 -2.70 -11.21 -1.94
N LEU A 74 -1.61 -10.47 -2.13
CA LEU A 74 -1.07 -9.57 -1.13
C LEU A 74 -1.99 -8.35 -0.91
N VAL A 75 -2.50 -7.76 -1.99
CA VAL A 75 -3.47 -6.66 -1.92
C VAL A 75 -4.79 -7.12 -1.32
N LEU A 76 -5.26 -8.34 -1.63
CA LEU A 76 -6.49 -8.90 -1.05
C LEU A 76 -6.40 -8.98 0.49
N VAL A 77 -5.30 -9.53 1.01
CA VAL A 77 -5.05 -9.61 2.46
C VAL A 77 -4.95 -8.21 3.08
N SER A 78 -4.33 -7.27 2.36
CA SER A 78 -4.17 -5.88 2.80
C SER A 78 -5.50 -5.15 2.89
N VAL A 79 -6.36 -5.27 1.88
CA VAL A 79 -7.71 -4.68 1.89
C VAL A 79 -8.54 -5.27 3.02
N PHE A 80 -8.51 -6.60 3.20
CA PHE A 80 -9.23 -7.23 4.30
C PHE A 80 -8.75 -6.72 5.67
N THR A 81 -7.44 -6.68 5.88
CA THR A 81 -6.81 -6.12 7.08
C THR A 81 -7.25 -4.67 7.32
N ALA A 82 -7.28 -3.86 6.26
CA ALA A 82 -7.69 -2.47 6.35
C ALA A 82 -9.16 -2.26 6.69
N LEU A 83 -10.05 -3.10 6.16
CA LEU A 83 -11.48 -3.05 6.51
C LEU A 83 -11.73 -3.48 7.96
N VAL A 84 -11.02 -4.51 8.43
CA VAL A 84 -11.04 -4.94 9.85
C VAL A 84 -10.53 -3.80 10.75
N PHE A 85 -9.41 -3.17 10.39
CA PHE A 85 -8.83 -2.05 11.11
C PHE A 85 -9.74 -0.82 11.14
N ALA A 86 -10.32 -0.44 10.00
CA ALA A 86 -11.28 0.65 9.91
C ALA A 86 -12.49 0.39 10.81
N GLN A 87 -13.04 -0.83 10.79
CA GLN A 87 -14.15 -1.19 11.67
C GLN A 87 -13.76 -1.11 13.14
N TRP A 88 -12.57 -1.59 13.48
CA TRP A 88 -12.05 -1.51 14.84
C TRP A 88 -12.02 -0.07 15.33
N LEU A 89 -11.50 0.87 14.52
CA LEU A 89 -11.50 2.29 14.82
C LEU A 89 -12.93 2.84 14.99
N LEU A 90 -13.85 2.52 14.08
CA LEU A 90 -15.23 3.00 14.13
C LEU A 90 -16.00 2.50 15.36
N VAL A 91 -15.69 1.31 15.86
CA VAL A 91 -16.27 0.82 17.12
C VAL A 91 -15.79 1.66 18.32
N ARG A 92 -14.56 2.18 18.29
CA ARG A 92 -14.02 3.05 19.36
C ARG A 92 -14.68 4.42 19.39
N PHE A 93 -15.03 4.98 18.23
CA PHE A 93 -15.75 6.26 18.14
C PHE A 93 -17.23 6.17 18.55
N GLY A 94 -17.78 4.95 18.62
CA GLY A 94 -19.13 4.69 19.11
C GLY A 94 -20.24 4.85 18.04
N PRO A 95 -21.50 4.61 18.43
CA PRO A 95 -22.63 4.48 17.49
C PRO A 95 -23.08 5.80 16.85
N ALA A 96 -22.61 6.95 17.36
CA ALA A 96 -22.99 8.29 16.90
C ALA A 96 -22.03 8.86 15.82
N THR A 97 -21.13 8.04 15.27
CA THR A 97 -20.17 8.47 14.27
C THR A 97 -20.88 8.95 12.99
N PRO A 98 -20.61 10.17 12.49
CA PRO A 98 -21.24 10.67 11.27
C PRO A 98 -20.76 9.88 10.05
N LEU A 99 -21.65 9.68 9.06
CA LEU A 99 -21.37 8.88 7.86
C LEU A 99 -20.13 9.34 7.08
N ILE A 100 -19.88 10.65 7.05
CA ILE A 100 -18.70 11.23 6.39
C ILE A 100 -17.42 10.73 7.08
N LEU A 101 -17.39 10.73 8.42
CA LEU A 101 -16.25 10.24 9.18
C LEU A 101 -16.07 8.73 9.01
N GLU A 102 -17.16 7.95 8.95
CA GLU A 102 -17.08 6.52 8.61
C GLU A 102 -16.37 6.30 7.26
N SER A 103 -16.75 7.10 6.27
CA SER A 103 -16.19 7.04 4.91
C SER A 103 -14.71 7.38 4.91
N ILE A 104 -14.32 8.47 5.59
CA ILE A 104 -12.93 8.93 5.69
C ILE A 104 -12.07 7.86 6.36
N VAL A 105 -12.53 7.29 7.48
CA VAL A 105 -11.76 6.24 8.20
C VAL A 105 -11.54 5.02 7.33
N VAL A 106 -12.56 4.57 6.57
CA VAL A 106 -12.43 3.42 5.68
C VAL A 106 -11.46 3.72 4.54
N VAL A 107 -11.65 4.83 3.83
CA VAL A 107 -10.81 5.23 2.69
C VAL A 107 -9.35 5.42 3.13
N ALA A 108 -9.13 6.14 4.24
CA ALA A 108 -7.79 6.37 4.77
C ALA A 108 -7.11 5.07 5.22
N SER A 109 -7.84 4.17 5.89
CA SER A 109 -7.27 2.87 6.33
C SER A 109 -6.88 2.00 5.14
N VAL A 110 -7.76 1.88 4.14
CA VAL A 110 -7.49 1.09 2.92
C VAL A 110 -6.29 1.67 2.20
N ALA A 111 -6.27 2.98 1.96
CA ALA A 111 -5.16 3.62 1.25
C ALA A 111 -3.84 3.47 2.01
N LEU A 112 -3.82 3.74 3.32
CA LEU A 112 -2.59 3.69 4.11
C LEU A 112 -2.00 2.27 4.17
N ILE A 113 -2.81 1.27 4.53
CA ILE A 113 -2.33 -0.11 4.70
C ILE A 113 -1.87 -0.70 3.36
N THR A 114 -2.65 -0.53 2.28
CA THR A 114 -2.25 -1.05 0.97
C THR A 114 -1.00 -0.38 0.42
N SER A 115 -0.77 0.91 0.72
CA SER A 115 0.43 1.62 0.26
C SER A 115 1.68 1.19 0.99
N VAL A 116 1.60 0.93 2.30
CA VAL A 116 2.72 0.34 3.05
C VAL A 116 3.08 -1.02 2.45
N VAL A 117 2.09 -1.86 2.17
CA VAL A 117 2.34 -3.19 1.61
C VAL A 117 2.92 -3.13 0.19
N LEU A 118 2.43 -2.23 -0.66
CA LEU A 118 3.00 -2.01 -1.99
C LEU A 118 4.43 -1.47 -1.94
N ALA A 119 4.73 -0.57 -1.00
CA ALA A 119 6.09 -0.06 -0.80
C ALA A 119 7.08 -1.19 -0.48
N TRP A 120 6.67 -2.14 0.36
CA TRP A 120 7.45 -3.33 0.68
C TRP A 120 7.50 -4.37 -0.46
N ALA A 121 6.54 -4.34 -1.37
CA ALA A 121 6.53 -5.23 -2.52
C ALA A 121 7.56 -4.82 -3.59
N SER A 122 7.95 -3.54 -3.64
CA SER A 122 8.96 -3.00 -4.56
C SER A 122 10.31 -3.74 -4.48
N PRO A 123 10.99 -3.84 -3.31
CA PRO A 123 12.25 -4.58 -3.21
C PRO A 123 12.10 -6.08 -3.48
N ILE A 124 10.95 -6.66 -3.15
CA ILE A 124 10.67 -8.08 -3.46
C ILE A 124 10.57 -8.27 -4.98
N HIS A 125 9.87 -7.37 -5.67
CA HIS A 125 9.73 -7.40 -7.12
C HIS A 125 11.09 -7.20 -7.80
N ASP A 126 11.87 -6.19 -7.39
CA ASP A 126 13.24 -5.96 -7.88
C ASP A 126 14.11 -7.22 -7.73
N SER A 127 14.03 -7.90 -6.57
CA SER A 127 14.76 -9.14 -6.33
C SER A 127 14.34 -10.31 -7.24
N LEU A 128 13.04 -10.40 -7.57
CA LEU A 128 12.48 -11.46 -8.39
C LEU A 128 12.78 -11.27 -9.88
N PHE A 129 12.79 -10.03 -10.37
CA PHE A 129 12.94 -9.71 -11.79
C PHE A 129 14.29 -9.10 -12.16
N ARG A 130 15.18 -8.86 -11.20
CA ARG A 130 16.51 -8.25 -11.40
C ARG A 130 16.40 -6.93 -12.17
N ALA A 131 15.49 -6.07 -11.74
CA ALA A 131 15.34 -4.75 -12.34
C ALA A 131 16.65 -3.97 -12.20
N GLN A 132 17.20 -3.52 -13.33
CA GLN A 132 18.36 -2.64 -13.34
C GLN A 132 17.84 -1.20 -13.37
N HIS A 133 17.82 -0.54 -12.21
CA HIS A 133 17.65 0.91 -12.20
C HIS A 133 18.89 1.50 -12.86
N PRO A 134 18.78 2.33 -13.92
CA PRO A 134 19.95 3.00 -14.47
C PRO A 134 20.56 3.77 -13.31
N ALA A 135 21.75 3.34 -12.86
CA ALA A 135 22.49 4.03 -11.82
C ALA A 135 22.54 5.49 -12.25
N ARG A 136 21.83 6.37 -11.54
CA ARG A 136 21.66 7.77 -11.94
C ARG A 136 23.04 8.29 -12.34
N HIS A 137 23.22 8.57 -13.63
CA HIS A 137 24.50 8.95 -14.22
C HIS A 137 25.10 10.26 -13.66
N HIS A 138 24.50 10.85 -12.62
CA HIS A 138 25.08 11.96 -11.85
C HIS A 138 26.37 11.59 -11.11
N GLN A 139 26.69 10.31 -10.89
CA GLN A 139 28.04 9.91 -10.46
C GLN A 139 29.06 9.95 -11.60
N GLY A 140 28.59 9.82 -12.86
CA GLY A 140 29.42 9.83 -14.06
C GLY A 140 29.95 11.22 -14.39
N ASP A 141 29.13 12.26 -14.28
CA ASP A 141 29.59 13.64 -14.54
C ASP A 141 30.58 14.12 -13.47
N ALA A 142 30.42 13.70 -12.22
CA ALA A 142 31.39 13.98 -11.16
C ALA A 142 32.71 13.19 -11.38
N LYS A 143 32.64 11.95 -11.86
CA LYS A 143 33.84 11.17 -12.23
C LYS A 143 34.51 11.68 -13.50
N VAL A 144 33.78 12.17 -14.49
CA VAL A 144 34.35 12.81 -15.68
C VAL A 144 34.98 14.14 -15.31
N LEU A 145 34.35 14.94 -14.44
CA LEU A 145 34.97 16.16 -13.89
C LEU A 145 36.19 15.85 -13.01
N LEU A 146 36.16 14.79 -12.20
CA LEU A 146 37.33 14.33 -11.43
C LEU A 146 38.43 13.76 -12.32
N ALA A 147 38.10 13.02 -13.38
CA ALA A 147 39.08 12.52 -14.35
C ALA A 147 39.72 13.66 -15.15
N LEU A 148 38.94 14.68 -15.54
CA LEU A 148 39.46 15.91 -16.14
C LEU A 148 40.31 16.74 -15.15
N GLN A 149 40.14 16.53 -13.84
CA GLN A 149 40.93 17.19 -12.80
C GLN A 149 42.16 16.37 -12.37
N GLN A 150 42.18 15.05 -12.64
CA GLN A 150 43.30 14.15 -12.34
C GLN A 150 44.37 14.08 -13.45
N ASP A 151 44.08 14.55 -14.67
CA ASP A 151 45.08 14.63 -15.74
C ASP A 151 46.22 15.64 -15.46
N ASP A 152 46.08 16.50 -14.44
CA ASP A 152 47.15 17.41 -14.00
C ASP A 152 48.11 16.80 -12.95
N GLU A 153 47.81 15.61 -12.38
CA GLU A 153 48.65 14.96 -11.35
C GLU A 153 49.31 13.64 -11.81
N ALA A 154 49.13 13.26 -13.08
CA ALA A 154 49.51 11.94 -13.60
C ALA A 154 51.01 11.71 -13.85
N GLU A 155 51.90 12.69 -13.65
CA GLU A 155 53.35 12.47 -13.82
C GLU A 155 54.09 11.91 -12.58
N THR A 156 53.45 11.81 -11.41
CA THR A 156 54.17 11.45 -10.16
C THR A 156 53.86 10.08 -9.53
N SER A 157 52.92 9.29 -10.07
CA SER A 157 52.28 8.21 -9.26
C SER A 157 52.37 6.78 -9.83
N PHE A 158 53.28 6.50 -10.78
CA PHE A 158 53.34 5.21 -11.49
C PHE A 158 53.92 4.02 -10.69
N ALA A 159 54.23 4.18 -9.39
CA ALA A 159 55.01 3.17 -8.64
C ALA A 159 54.25 2.36 -7.57
N LEU A 160 52.94 2.55 -7.37
CA LEU A 160 52.20 1.91 -6.25
C LEU A 160 50.91 1.19 -6.62
N GLN A 161 50.74 0.78 -7.89
CA GLN A 161 49.47 0.24 -8.39
C GLN A 161 49.49 -1.28 -8.53
N HIS A 162 49.64 -2.02 -7.43
CA HIS A 162 49.55 -3.49 -7.50
C HIS A 162 48.85 -4.23 -6.35
N ASP A 163 48.26 -3.55 -5.34
CA ASP A 163 47.67 -4.22 -4.16
C ASP A 163 46.18 -3.90 -3.86
N ASP A 164 45.47 -3.11 -4.68
CA ASP A 164 44.14 -2.55 -4.32
C ASP A 164 42.92 -3.29 -4.93
N ALA A 165 43.12 -4.48 -5.50
CA ALA A 165 42.01 -5.23 -6.12
C ALA A 165 41.05 -5.86 -5.11
N GLU A 166 41.50 -6.17 -3.89
CA GLU A 166 40.64 -6.79 -2.85
C GLU A 166 39.83 -5.77 -2.04
N THR A 167 40.28 -4.52 -1.90
CA THR A 167 39.53 -3.44 -1.22
C THR A 167 38.35 -2.92 -2.04
N SER A 168 38.37 -3.10 -3.36
CA SER A 168 37.30 -2.67 -4.26
C SER A 168 36.03 -3.53 -4.14
N PHE A 169 36.15 -4.80 -3.75
CA PHE A 169 35.00 -5.70 -3.59
C PHE A 169 34.27 -5.49 -2.25
N ALA A 170 34.98 -5.06 -1.20
CA ALA A 170 34.40 -4.77 0.11
C ALA A 170 33.63 -3.44 0.14
N LEU A 171 34.02 -2.44 -0.67
CA LEU A 171 33.35 -1.14 -0.72
C LEU A 171 32.08 -1.12 -1.59
N GLN A 172 31.87 -2.11 -2.45
CA GLN A 172 30.70 -2.15 -3.33
C GLN A 172 29.44 -2.73 -2.64
N HIS A 173 29.59 -3.31 -1.45
CA HIS A 173 28.47 -3.91 -0.72
C HIS A 173 27.73 -2.93 0.23
N ASP A 174 28.39 -1.86 0.69
CA ASP A 174 27.80 -0.92 1.64
C ASP A 174 26.91 0.15 0.98
N ASP A 175 27.04 0.38 -0.32
CA ASP A 175 26.24 1.36 -1.05
C ASP A 175 24.84 0.85 -1.45
N GLU A 176 24.61 -0.47 -1.46
CA GLU A 176 23.30 -1.05 -1.82
C GLU A 176 22.26 -0.91 -0.69
N GLU A 177 22.66 -0.97 0.58
CA GLU A 177 21.70 -0.87 1.70
C GLU A 177 21.15 0.57 1.85
N MET A 178 21.93 1.60 1.53
CA MET A 178 21.53 2.99 1.78
C MET A 178 20.50 3.53 0.76
N LEU A 179 20.35 2.87 -0.40
CA LEU A 179 19.43 3.28 -1.48
C LEU A 179 18.01 2.69 -1.38
N THR A 180 17.79 1.69 -0.51
CA THR A 180 16.50 0.98 -0.41
C THR A 180 15.42 1.82 0.30
N VAL A 181 15.75 2.48 1.41
CA VAL A 181 14.77 3.21 2.23
C VAL A 181 14.15 4.40 1.47
N PRO A 182 14.92 5.26 0.78
CA PRO A 182 14.34 6.36 0.01
C PRO A 182 13.42 5.86 -1.11
N HIS A 183 13.74 4.73 -1.75
CA HIS A 183 12.92 4.17 -2.83
C HIS A 183 11.59 3.61 -2.30
N ILE A 184 11.64 2.86 -1.19
CA ILE A 184 10.44 2.36 -0.50
C ILE A 184 9.53 3.53 -0.09
N LEU A 185 10.09 4.60 0.48
CA LEU A 185 9.32 5.78 0.87
C LEU A 185 8.71 6.50 -0.35
N TYR A 186 9.46 6.61 -1.44
CA TYR A 186 8.99 7.20 -2.68
C TYR A 186 7.83 6.41 -3.28
N ASP A 187 8.00 5.11 -3.51
CA ASP A 187 6.97 4.24 -4.06
C ASP A 187 5.74 4.16 -3.14
N GLY A 188 5.96 4.09 -1.82
CA GLY A 188 4.88 4.13 -0.83
C GLY A 188 4.08 5.43 -0.88
N SER A 189 4.73 6.58 -1.08
CA SER A 189 4.05 7.88 -1.22
C SER A 189 3.22 7.97 -2.50
N LEU A 190 3.75 7.47 -3.62
CA LEU A 190 3.04 7.43 -4.91
C LEU A 190 1.85 6.47 -4.87
N ALA A 191 2.03 5.30 -4.25
CA ALA A 191 0.97 4.34 -4.02
C ALA A 191 -0.12 4.95 -3.13
N LEU A 192 0.24 5.71 -2.09
CA LEU A 192 -0.71 6.35 -1.19
C LEU A 192 -1.62 7.33 -1.91
N VAL A 193 -1.06 8.18 -2.77
CA VAL A 193 -1.85 9.13 -3.56
C VAL A 193 -2.81 8.38 -4.48
N GLY A 194 -2.32 7.39 -5.24
CA GLY A 194 -3.16 6.59 -6.13
C GLY A 194 -4.27 5.84 -5.39
N ASN A 195 -3.94 5.19 -4.29
CA ASN A 195 -4.88 4.40 -3.49
C ASN A 195 -5.93 5.28 -2.80
N LEU A 196 -5.57 6.49 -2.35
CA LEU A 196 -6.54 7.46 -1.83
C LEU A 196 -7.55 7.87 -2.90
N VAL A 197 -7.07 8.20 -4.11
CA VAL A 197 -7.94 8.61 -5.23
C VAL A 197 -8.87 7.46 -5.62
N LEU A 198 -8.33 6.27 -5.88
CA LEU A 198 -9.11 5.09 -6.28
C LEU A 198 -10.14 4.71 -5.21
N SER A 199 -9.72 4.63 -3.95
CA SER A 199 -10.62 4.26 -2.84
C SER A 199 -11.72 5.30 -2.65
N SER A 200 -11.41 6.60 -2.80
CA SER A 200 -12.40 7.68 -2.71
C SER A 200 -13.44 7.59 -3.82
N ILE A 201 -13.02 7.35 -5.06
CA ILE A 201 -13.91 7.19 -6.22
C ILE A 201 -14.84 6.00 -6.00
N LEU A 202 -14.28 4.84 -5.65
CA LEU A 202 -15.09 3.64 -5.42
C LEU A 202 -16.06 3.84 -4.27
N PHE A 203 -15.60 4.43 -3.15
CA PHE A 203 -16.48 4.68 -2.03
C PHE A 203 -17.62 5.62 -2.43
N ALA A 204 -17.35 6.69 -3.19
CA ALA A 204 -18.38 7.58 -3.70
C ALA A 204 -19.41 6.86 -4.59
N LEU A 205 -18.96 5.97 -5.48
CA LEU A 205 -19.83 5.15 -6.34
C LEU A 205 -20.69 4.15 -5.55
N PHE A 206 -20.16 3.57 -4.47
CA PHE A 206 -20.85 2.57 -3.67
C PHE A 206 -21.69 3.13 -2.52
N ARG A 207 -21.44 4.38 -2.11
CA ARG A 207 -22.08 5.05 -0.97
C ARG A 207 -23.61 4.96 -0.99
N GLY A 208 -24.22 5.00 -2.17
CA GLY A 208 -25.69 4.91 -2.33
C GLY A 208 -26.26 3.49 -2.35
N ARG A 209 -25.55 2.51 -2.95
CA ARG A 209 -26.09 1.16 -3.20
C ARG A 209 -25.96 0.21 -2.02
N LEU A 210 -24.88 0.31 -1.24
CA LEU A 210 -24.55 -0.70 -0.23
C LEU A 210 -24.81 -0.23 1.20
N TRP A 211 -24.71 1.08 1.47
CA TRP A 211 -24.92 1.65 2.81
C TRP A 211 -26.39 1.97 3.13
N GLY A 212 -27.17 2.38 2.11
CA GLY A 212 -28.51 2.95 2.30
C GLY A 212 -29.57 2.01 2.89
N ARG A 213 -29.44 0.69 2.71
CA ARG A 213 -30.50 -0.26 3.13
C ARG A 213 -30.55 -0.53 4.64
N ARG A 214 -29.49 -0.22 5.40
CA ARG A 214 -29.44 -0.52 6.86
C ARG A 214 -29.80 0.65 7.76
N ALA A 215 -29.53 1.88 7.35
CA ALA A 215 -30.01 3.06 8.07
C ALA A 215 -31.54 3.05 8.20
N ALA A 216 -32.24 2.63 7.14
CA ALA A 216 -33.70 2.45 7.14
C ALA A 216 -34.21 1.39 8.13
N ARG A 217 -33.42 0.34 8.45
CA ARG A 217 -33.82 -0.67 9.44
C ARG A 217 -33.62 -0.22 10.89
N ARG A 218 -32.61 0.61 11.20
CA ARG A 218 -32.41 1.11 12.57
C ARG A 218 -33.52 2.05 13.02
N ILE A 219 -34.06 2.87 12.12
CA ILE A 219 -35.15 3.80 12.46
C ILE A 219 -36.45 3.06 12.78
N ARG A 220 -36.67 1.85 12.22
CA ARG A 220 -37.92 1.11 12.39
C ARG A 220 -38.02 0.34 13.73
N VAL A 221 -36.92 0.13 14.46
CA VAL A 221 -36.91 -0.68 15.70
C VAL A 221 -37.11 0.16 16.97
N VAL A 222 -37.05 1.49 16.89
CA VAL A 222 -37.35 2.37 18.03
C VAL A 222 -38.71 3.04 17.83
N LYS A 223 -39.77 2.25 17.65
CA LYS A 223 -41.06 2.65 18.22
C LYS A 223 -41.04 2.08 19.63
N PRO A 224 -40.77 2.87 20.68
CA PRO A 224 -41.07 2.39 22.03
C PRO A 224 -42.53 1.99 22.01
N ALA A 225 -42.83 0.74 22.38
CA ALA A 225 -44.19 0.36 22.70
C ALA A 225 -44.62 1.34 23.79
N LEU A 226 -45.45 2.32 23.42
CA LEU A 226 -46.05 3.23 24.37
C LEU A 226 -46.71 2.32 25.42
N PRO A 227 -46.36 2.45 26.71
CA PRO A 227 -46.97 1.63 27.74
C PRO A 227 -48.47 1.81 27.61
N ALA A 228 -49.18 0.71 27.40
CA ALA A 228 -50.63 0.69 27.29
C ALA A 228 -51.18 1.43 28.51
N ARG A 229 -51.77 2.60 28.27
CA ARG A 229 -52.38 3.44 29.29
C ARG A 229 -53.48 2.59 29.93
N MET A 230 -53.20 2.02 31.11
CA MET A 230 -54.20 1.31 31.89
C MET A 230 -55.32 2.31 32.21
N SER A 231 -56.46 2.15 31.54
CA SER A 231 -57.69 2.81 31.94
C SER A 231 -58.10 2.21 33.28
N ARG A 232 -57.96 2.97 34.36
CA ARG A 232 -58.73 2.73 35.58
C ARG A 232 -60.13 3.29 35.33
N GLY A 233 -61.10 2.39 35.27
CA GLY A 233 -62.53 2.64 35.40
C GLY A 233 -63.08 1.56 36.31
#